data_AF-A0A8H2VCI4-F1
#
_entry.id   AF-A0A8H2VCI4-F1
#
_cell.length_a   1.000
_cell.length_b   1.000
_cell.length_c   1.000
_cell.angle_alpha   90.00
_cell.angle_beta   90.00
_cell.angle_gamma   90.00
#
_symmetry.space_group_name_H-M   'P 1'
#
loop_
_entity.id
_entity.type
_entity.pdbx_description
1 polymer ?
#
loop_
_entity_poly.entity_id
_entity_poly.type
_entity_poly.pdbx_seq_one_letter_code
_entity_poly.pdbx_strand_id
1 'polypeptide(L)'
;MTTSTTNFSASEAHSNTAVPTLLKDKHVVEGDDDEATAREQSETPRPTRSNKQFKSNVRNVDIIKYLIGTIAGKDKIAKFLKCILDIVKKVSLMFPSQFPNVNTKDLAYIGNQLSLFRSIMRFGSAPYNVASLINKILHNKNLLKNPSVLCNHLFVENVIDVYSTVVDQLSLLSKLNIIKNRSLRERISRNDTLATEVDAIYSLQKACLTYQKNKSQKNKKTDIMNKIDVVRFAMELISNTPDLFLIRSPRVEKMISLFSTVCSTVSAVLNLVRLWILAKEHQLVKLSV
;
A
#
# COMPACT_ATOMS: atom_id res chain seq x y z
N MET A 1 -43.89 20.42 42.23
CA MET A 1 -44.30 19.63 41.05
C MET A 1 -43.28 18.52 40.87
N THR A 2 -43.80 17.31 40.83
CA THR A 2 -43.16 16.02 41.12
C THR A 2 -42.16 15.56 40.05
N THR A 3 -40.96 15.21 40.49
CA THR A 3 -39.88 14.58 39.72
C THR A 3 -40.15 13.08 39.56
N SER A 4 -40.35 12.62 38.33
CA SER A 4 -40.51 11.20 38.00
C SER A 4 -39.13 10.56 37.76
N THR A 5 -38.71 9.77 38.74
CA THR A 5 -37.56 8.85 38.68
C THR A 5 -38.01 7.52 38.07
N THR A 6 -37.55 7.22 36.87
CA THR A 6 -37.76 5.90 36.24
C THR A 6 -36.62 4.96 36.61
N ASN A 7 -36.93 3.99 37.46
CA ASN A 7 -36.06 2.88 37.83
C ASN A 7 -35.99 1.87 36.66
N PHE A 8 -34.78 1.60 36.18
CA PHE A 8 -34.50 0.54 35.21
C PHE A 8 -33.92 -0.66 35.96
N SER A 9 -34.72 -1.70 36.13
CA SER A 9 -34.34 -2.96 36.77
C SER A 9 -33.72 -3.91 35.74
N ALA A 10 -32.49 -4.36 36.01
CA ALA A 10 -31.79 -5.38 35.25
C ALA A 10 -32.43 -6.76 35.51
N SER A 11 -32.88 -7.42 34.43
CA SER A 11 -33.34 -8.80 34.46
C SER A 11 -32.24 -9.70 33.92
N GLU A 12 -31.56 -10.40 34.82
CA GLU A 12 -30.67 -11.51 34.49
C GLU A 12 -31.49 -12.71 34.04
N ALA A 13 -31.29 -13.14 32.79
CA ALA A 13 -31.80 -14.40 32.28
C ALA A 13 -30.61 -15.28 31.87
N HIS A 14 -30.31 -16.27 32.72
CA HIS A 14 -29.41 -17.37 32.40
C HIS A 14 -30.05 -18.27 31.33
N SER A 15 -29.42 -18.32 30.16
CA SER A 15 -29.69 -19.32 29.13
C SER A 15 -28.41 -20.12 28.87
N ASN A 16 -28.37 -21.31 29.46
CA ASN A 16 -27.40 -22.34 29.14
C ASN A 16 -27.79 -22.96 27.79
N THR A 17 -27.15 -22.53 26.71
CA THR A 17 -27.23 -23.21 25.42
C THR A 17 -25.85 -23.75 25.07
N ALA A 18 -25.70 -25.07 25.15
CA ALA A 18 -24.53 -25.80 24.72
C ALA A 18 -24.32 -25.58 23.22
N VAL A 19 -23.16 -25.01 22.86
CA VAL A 19 -22.74 -24.82 21.47
C VAL A 19 -21.98 -26.07 21.01
N PRO A 20 -22.33 -26.68 19.86
CA PRO A 20 -21.64 -27.85 19.34
C PRO A 20 -20.22 -27.49 18.87
N THR A 21 -19.26 -28.29 19.30
CA THR A 21 -17.88 -28.27 18.81
C THR A 21 -17.87 -28.82 17.38
N LEU A 22 -17.91 -27.95 16.38
CA LEU A 22 -17.88 -28.35 14.97
C LEU A 22 -16.78 -27.59 14.21
N LEU A 23 -15.91 -28.38 13.58
CA LEU A 23 -14.86 -28.03 12.61
C LEU A 23 -13.81 -26.97 12.99
N LYS A 24 -12.64 -27.49 13.39
CA LYS A 24 -11.34 -26.85 13.15
C LYS A 24 -11.08 -26.78 11.65
N ASP A 25 -11.55 -25.73 11.00
CA ASP A 25 -10.99 -25.32 9.72
C ASP A 25 -9.64 -24.64 9.97
N LYS A 26 -8.63 -25.10 9.22
CA LYS A 26 -7.32 -24.47 9.14
C LYS A 26 -7.51 -23.06 8.57
N HIS A 27 -7.59 -22.08 9.46
CA HIS A 27 -7.44 -20.69 9.09
C HIS A 27 -6.00 -20.49 8.59
N VAL A 28 -5.84 -20.43 7.26
CA VAL A 28 -4.65 -19.85 6.65
C VAL A 28 -4.70 -18.37 7.02
N VAL A 29 -3.89 -17.97 7.98
CA VAL A 29 -3.56 -16.57 8.22
C VAL A 29 -2.68 -16.16 7.04
N GLU A 30 -3.26 -15.50 6.04
CA GLU A 30 -2.48 -14.72 5.07
C GLU A 30 -1.83 -13.60 5.88
N GLY A 31 -0.56 -13.83 6.24
CA GLY A 31 0.29 -12.84 6.88
C GLY A 31 0.63 -11.73 5.91
N ASP A 32 0.77 -10.52 6.46
CA ASP A 32 1.34 -9.37 5.80
C ASP A 32 2.75 -9.70 5.28
N ASP A 33 2.85 -9.97 3.98
CA ASP A 33 4.08 -10.20 3.23
C ASP A 33 4.81 -8.88 2.91
N ASP A 34 5.02 -8.06 3.92
CA ASP A 34 6.07 -7.05 3.89
C ASP A 34 6.97 -7.27 5.11
N GLU A 35 8.14 -7.88 4.85
CA GLU A 35 9.32 -7.86 5.73
C GLU A 35 9.37 -8.90 6.89
N ALA A 36 9.23 -10.18 6.56
CA ALA A 36 9.72 -11.25 7.43
C ALA A 36 11.27 -11.30 7.43
N THR A 37 11.81 -10.92 8.58
CA THR A 37 13.21 -11.00 8.97
C THR A 37 13.66 -12.47 9.01
N ALA A 38 14.44 -12.90 8.03
CA ALA A 38 15.12 -14.20 8.06
C ALA A 38 16.45 -14.06 8.82
N ARG A 39 16.47 -14.45 10.10
CA ARG A 39 17.71 -14.84 10.79
C ARG A 39 17.47 -15.80 11.97
N GLU A 40 18.27 -16.87 11.94
CA GLU A 40 18.77 -17.73 13.04
C GLU A 40 17.91 -18.88 13.60
N GLN A 41 18.18 -20.09 13.07
CA GLN A 41 18.44 -21.40 13.72
C GLN A 41 18.54 -22.43 12.58
N SER A 42 19.40 -23.45 12.48
CA SER A 42 20.43 -24.04 13.32
C SER A 42 21.39 -24.82 12.39
N GLU A 43 22.65 -24.97 12.79
CA GLU A 43 23.67 -25.71 12.05
C GLU A 43 23.30 -27.19 11.85
N THR A 44 23.39 -27.69 10.61
CA THR A 44 23.51 -29.13 10.29
C THR A 44 24.33 -29.33 9.01
N PRO A 45 25.05 -30.47 8.87
CA PRO A 45 26.22 -30.57 8.02
C PRO A 45 25.92 -30.70 6.52
N ARG A 46 26.78 -30.09 5.71
CA ARG A 46 26.73 -30.05 4.24
C ARG A 46 26.91 -31.44 3.61
N PRO A 47 25.96 -31.90 2.76
CA PRO A 47 26.26 -32.89 1.75
C PRO A 47 26.89 -32.21 0.53
N THR A 48 28.09 -32.64 0.17
CA THR A 48 28.81 -32.23 -1.05
C THR A 48 28.09 -32.83 -2.26
N ARG A 49 27.12 -32.09 -2.84
CA ARG A 49 26.43 -32.49 -4.09
C ARG A 49 27.04 -31.79 -5.29
N SER A 50 27.51 -32.60 -6.24
CA SER A 50 27.97 -32.20 -7.57
C SER A 50 26.84 -31.49 -8.32
N ASN A 51 27.11 -30.21 -8.62
CA ASN A 51 26.11 -29.23 -8.99
C ASN A 51 25.84 -29.26 -10.50
N LYS A 52 24.98 -30.18 -10.96
CA LYS A 52 24.42 -30.11 -12.31
C LYS A 52 23.35 -29.01 -12.33
N GLN A 53 23.75 -27.79 -12.70
CA GLN A 53 22.84 -26.65 -12.83
C GLN A 53 21.82 -26.92 -13.95
N PHE A 54 20.66 -27.46 -13.61
CA PHE A 54 19.51 -27.40 -14.49
C PHE A 54 19.09 -25.94 -14.59
N LYS A 55 19.36 -25.32 -15.74
CA LYS A 55 18.91 -23.98 -16.08
C LYS A 55 17.40 -24.03 -16.30
N SER A 56 16.63 -24.02 -15.22
CA SER A 56 15.18 -24.01 -15.28
C SER A 56 14.72 -22.67 -15.85
N ASN A 57 14.11 -22.71 -17.04
CA ASN A 57 13.66 -21.51 -17.73
C ASN A 57 12.26 -21.14 -17.19
N VAL A 58 12.17 -20.14 -16.33
CA VAL A 58 10.89 -19.60 -15.86
C VAL A 58 10.23 -18.86 -17.03
N ARG A 59 9.03 -19.29 -17.44
CA ARG A 59 8.28 -18.62 -18.51
C ARG A 59 7.64 -17.35 -18.00
N ASN A 60 7.63 -16.29 -18.81
CA ASN A 60 7.03 -15.00 -18.46
C ASN A 60 5.53 -15.11 -18.11
N VAL A 61 4.81 -16.04 -18.72
CA VAL A 61 3.38 -16.30 -18.44
C VAL A 61 3.18 -16.79 -16.99
N ASP A 62 4.10 -17.59 -16.47
CA ASP A 62 4.02 -18.09 -15.08
C ASP A 62 4.22 -16.95 -14.07
N ILE A 63 5.06 -15.97 -14.39
CA ILE A 63 5.26 -14.74 -13.60
C ILE A 63 3.97 -13.91 -13.60
N ILE A 64 3.37 -13.66 -14.76
CA ILE A 64 2.11 -12.90 -14.86
C ILE A 64 0.99 -13.60 -14.07
N LYS A 65 0.87 -14.93 -14.22
CA LYS A 65 -0.10 -15.73 -13.48
C LYS A 65 0.11 -15.61 -11.97
N TYR A 66 1.36 -15.60 -11.50
CA TYR A 66 1.69 -15.38 -10.10
C TYR A 66 1.26 -13.97 -9.64
N LEU A 67 1.60 -12.92 -10.39
CA LEU A 67 1.23 -11.55 -10.03
C LEU A 67 -0.28 -11.36 -9.94
N ILE A 68 -1.03 -11.89 -10.90
CA ILE A 68 -2.49 -11.84 -10.91
C ILE A 68 -3.09 -12.67 -9.77
N GLY A 69 -2.39 -13.73 -9.31
CA GLY A 69 -2.82 -14.52 -8.16
C GLY A 69 -2.77 -13.75 -6.85
N THR A 70 -1.79 -12.86 -6.68
CA THR A 70 -1.59 -12.08 -5.44
C THR A 70 -2.45 -10.82 -5.37
N ILE A 71 -2.92 -10.45 -4.17
CA ILE A 71 -3.66 -9.20 -3.92
C ILE A 71 -2.76 -7.98 -4.24
N ALA A 72 -1.51 -8.01 -3.79
CA ALA A 72 -0.53 -6.95 -4.05
C ALA A 72 -0.31 -6.73 -5.56
N GLY A 73 -0.18 -7.81 -6.35
CA GLY A 73 -0.04 -7.70 -7.80
C GLY A 73 -1.26 -7.09 -8.49
N LYS A 74 -2.48 -7.46 -8.05
CA LYS A 74 -3.72 -6.83 -8.55
C LYS A 74 -3.76 -5.32 -8.26
N ASP A 75 -3.38 -4.87 -7.05
CA ASP A 75 -3.30 -3.44 -6.70
C ASP A 75 -2.30 -2.69 -7.60
N LYS A 76 -1.10 -3.25 -7.79
CA LYS A 76 -0.06 -2.60 -8.61
C LYS A 76 -0.46 -2.53 -10.09
N ILE A 77 -1.05 -3.59 -10.64
CA ILE A 77 -1.55 -3.60 -12.02
C ILE A 77 -2.68 -2.58 -12.19
N ALA A 78 -3.63 -2.52 -11.25
CA ALA A 78 -4.70 -1.52 -11.28
C ALA A 78 -4.16 -0.08 -11.20
N LYS A 79 -3.14 0.18 -10.36
CA LYS A 79 -2.46 1.49 -10.30
C LYS A 79 -1.84 1.83 -11.66
N PHE A 80 -1.11 0.89 -12.26
CA PHE A 80 -0.47 1.08 -13.56
C PHE A 80 -1.48 1.37 -14.68
N LEU A 81 -2.56 0.59 -14.77
CA LEU A 81 -3.63 0.81 -15.76
C LEU A 81 -4.28 2.18 -15.59
N LYS A 82 -4.56 2.58 -14.33
CA LYS A 82 -5.10 3.92 -14.04
C LYS A 82 -4.15 5.01 -14.52
N CYS A 83 -2.86 4.91 -14.24
CA CYS A 83 -1.85 5.87 -14.70
C CYS A 83 -1.83 6.02 -16.23
N ILE A 84 -1.91 4.90 -16.98
CA ILE A 84 -2.00 4.94 -18.44
C ILE A 84 -3.26 5.69 -18.89
N LEU A 85 -4.42 5.37 -18.31
CA LEU A 85 -5.69 6.03 -18.66
C LEU A 85 -5.64 7.53 -18.37
N ASP A 86 -5.03 7.93 -17.26
CA ASP A 86 -4.86 9.35 -16.89
C ASP A 86 -3.93 10.08 -17.88
N ILE A 87 -2.84 9.44 -18.33
CA ILE A 87 -1.99 10.00 -19.40
C ILE A 87 -2.79 10.17 -20.69
N VAL A 88 -3.46 9.11 -21.16
CA VAL A 88 -4.22 9.14 -22.42
C VAL A 88 -5.28 10.23 -22.37
N LYS A 89 -6.00 10.33 -21.25
CA LYS A 89 -6.98 11.40 -21.02
C LYS A 89 -6.36 12.78 -21.09
N LYS A 90 -5.25 13.03 -20.37
CA LYS A 90 -4.61 14.35 -20.33
C LYS A 90 -3.99 14.74 -21.67
N VAL A 91 -3.36 13.80 -22.37
CA VAL A 91 -2.80 14.00 -23.71
C VAL A 91 -3.91 14.29 -24.72
N SER A 92 -5.02 13.54 -24.69
CA SER A 92 -6.19 13.79 -25.55
C SER A 92 -6.80 15.18 -25.30
N LEU A 93 -6.88 15.61 -24.04
CA LEU A 93 -7.36 16.97 -23.69
C LEU A 93 -6.37 18.08 -24.11
N MET A 94 -5.08 17.79 -24.15
CA MET A 94 -4.05 18.75 -24.56
C MET A 94 -3.96 18.88 -26.09
N PHE A 95 -4.21 17.80 -26.83
CA PHE A 95 -4.14 17.74 -28.29
C PHE A 95 -5.45 17.22 -28.91
N PRO A 96 -6.56 17.96 -28.80
CA PRO A 96 -7.87 17.51 -29.26
C PRO A 96 -7.92 17.21 -30.77
N SER A 97 -7.09 17.89 -31.57
CA SER A 97 -7.00 17.66 -33.02
C SER A 97 -6.38 16.31 -33.39
N GLN A 98 -5.51 15.75 -32.55
CA GLN A 98 -4.86 14.45 -32.79
C GLN A 98 -5.71 13.27 -32.33
N PHE A 99 -6.65 13.49 -31.41
CA PHE A 99 -7.45 12.44 -30.78
C PHE A 99 -8.96 12.78 -30.75
N PRO A 100 -9.60 13.04 -31.92
CA PRO A 100 -10.98 13.50 -31.96
C PRO A 100 -12.00 12.47 -31.44
N ASN A 101 -11.66 11.17 -31.46
CA ASN A 101 -12.57 10.07 -31.12
C ASN A 101 -12.41 9.53 -29.68
N VAL A 102 -11.56 10.15 -28.85
CA VAL A 102 -11.34 9.64 -27.49
C VAL A 102 -12.41 10.17 -26.55
N ASN A 103 -13.28 9.27 -26.05
CA ASN A 103 -14.27 9.63 -25.04
C ASN A 103 -13.61 9.79 -23.66
N THR A 104 -13.21 11.01 -23.33
CA THR A 104 -12.56 11.35 -22.06
C THR A 104 -13.43 11.08 -20.82
N LYS A 105 -14.76 11.02 -20.98
CA LYS A 105 -15.69 10.69 -19.88
C LYS A 105 -15.59 9.21 -19.52
N ASP A 106 -15.54 8.32 -20.51
CA ASP A 106 -15.42 6.88 -20.29
C ASP A 106 -14.07 6.54 -19.66
N LEU A 107 -12.98 7.17 -20.12
CA LEU A 107 -11.65 7.03 -19.51
C LEU A 107 -11.67 7.46 -18.04
N ALA A 108 -12.32 8.58 -17.72
CA ALA A 108 -12.47 9.05 -16.35
C ALA A 108 -13.29 8.09 -15.49
N TYR A 109 -14.37 7.53 -16.05
CA TYR A 109 -15.19 6.52 -15.38
C TYR A 109 -14.38 5.25 -15.06
N ILE A 110 -13.68 4.69 -16.05
CA ILE A 110 -12.83 3.50 -15.85
C ILE A 110 -11.72 3.80 -14.83
N GLY A 111 -11.06 4.95 -14.92
CA GLY A 111 -10.05 5.37 -13.95
C GLY A 111 -10.60 5.47 -12.52
N ASN A 112 -11.84 5.95 -12.37
CA ASN A 112 -12.53 6.00 -11.08
C ASN A 112 -12.87 4.59 -10.55
N GLN A 113 -13.34 3.68 -11.41
CA GLN A 113 -13.61 2.29 -11.02
C GLN A 113 -12.34 1.55 -10.59
N LEU A 114 -11.21 1.76 -11.28
CA LEU A 114 -9.92 1.21 -10.86
C LEU A 114 -9.46 1.79 -9.52
N SER A 115 -9.69 3.09 -9.29
CA SER A 115 -9.40 3.74 -8.01
C SER A 115 -10.24 3.15 -6.87
N LEU A 116 -11.54 2.92 -7.12
CA LEU A 116 -12.45 2.30 -6.16
C LEU A 116 -12.06 0.84 -5.89
N PHE A 117 -11.75 0.06 -6.92
CA PHE A 117 -11.28 -1.32 -6.80
C PHE A 117 -10.05 -1.42 -5.89
N ARG A 118 -9.08 -0.52 -6.04
CA ARG A 118 -7.90 -0.46 -5.16
C ARG A 118 -8.27 -0.15 -3.72
N SER A 119 -9.15 0.83 -3.49
CA SER A 119 -9.63 1.15 -2.15
C SER A 119 -10.38 -0.03 -1.50
N ILE A 120 -11.12 -0.82 -2.28
CA ILE A 120 -11.78 -2.05 -1.78
C ILE A 120 -10.75 -3.11 -1.41
N MET A 121 -9.72 -3.35 -2.22
CA MET A 121 -8.69 -4.34 -1.92
C MET A 121 -7.88 -4.03 -0.66
N ARG A 122 -7.77 -2.75 -0.29
CA ARG A 122 -7.08 -2.31 0.93
C ARG A 122 -8.00 -2.24 2.14
N PHE A 123 -9.30 -2.39 1.94
CA PHE A 123 -10.27 -2.35 3.01
C PHE A 123 -10.11 -3.58 3.93
N GLY A 124 -10.28 -3.38 5.23
CA GLY A 124 -10.27 -4.46 6.21
C GLY A 124 -9.02 -4.53 7.10
N SER A 125 -7.90 -3.91 6.74
CA SER A 125 -6.67 -3.94 7.57
C SER A 125 -6.67 -2.98 8.77
N ALA A 126 -7.42 -1.86 8.73
CA ALA A 126 -7.40 -0.86 9.80
C ALA A 126 -7.72 -1.41 11.20
N PRO A 127 -8.79 -2.21 11.44
CA PRO A 127 -9.08 -2.68 12.79
C PRO A 127 -7.92 -3.48 13.39
N TYR A 128 -7.22 -4.27 12.58
CA TYR A 128 -6.06 -5.05 13.03
C TYR A 128 -4.86 -4.15 13.31
N ASN A 129 -4.56 -3.19 12.44
CA ASN A 129 -3.44 -2.25 12.62
C ASN A 129 -3.64 -1.36 13.85
N VAL A 130 -4.85 -0.83 14.03
CA VAL A 130 -5.23 -0.03 15.20
C VAL A 130 -5.15 -0.86 16.48
N ALA A 131 -5.71 -2.07 16.48
CA ALA A 131 -5.64 -2.96 17.65
C ALA A 131 -4.19 -3.34 18.00
N SER A 132 -3.36 -3.63 17.00
CA SER A 132 -1.93 -3.92 17.16
C SER A 132 -1.18 -2.73 17.78
N LEU A 133 -1.41 -1.51 17.28
CA LEU A 133 -0.81 -0.29 17.84
C LEU A 133 -1.27 -0.03 19.28
N ILE A 134 -2.57 -0.17 19.56
CA ILE A 134 -3.13 -0.02 20.91
C ILE A 134 -2.48 -1.04 21.85
N ASN A 135 -2.37 -2.31 21.47
CA ASN A 135 -1.73 -3.33 22.28
C ASN A 135 -0.25 -2.99 22.56
N LYS A 136 0.50 -2.50 21.56
CA LYS A 136 1.89 -2.04 21.73
C LYS A 136 2.01 -0.88 22.71
N ILE A 137 1.05 0.06 22.69
CA ILE A 137 0.98 1.20 23.61
C ILE A 137 0.61 0.73 25.03
N LEU A 138 -0.40 -0.13 25.16
CA LEU A 138 -0.87 -0.64 26.45
C LEU A 138 0.18 -1.48 27.18
N HIS A 139 0.93 -2.32 26.45
CA HIS A 139 2.00 -3.13 27.03
C HIS A 139 3.22 -2.30 27.44
N ASN A 140 3.48 -1.16 26.80
CA ASN A 140 4.57 -0.27 27.15
C ASN A 140 4.08 0.93 27.97
N LYS A 141 3.75 0.73 29.24
CA LYS A 141 3.35 1.84 30.15
C LYS A 141 4.39 2.96 30.27
N ASN A 142 5.66 2.67 29.94
CA ASN A 142 6.75 3.65 29.91
C ASN A 142 6.80 4.50 28.63
N LEU A 143 6.05 4.12 27.58
CA LEU A 143 6.04 4.82 26.29
C LEU A 143 5.51 6.25 26.41
N LEU A 144 4.51 6.47 27.27
CA LEU A 144 3.95 7.79 27.57
C LEU A 144 4.87 8.64 28.48
N LYS A 145 5.79 8.02 29.21
CA LYS A 145 6.68 8.71 30.15
C LYS A 145 7.98 9.18 29.50
N ASN A 146 8.45 8.51 28.45
CA ASN A 146 9.70 8.83 27.77
C ASN A 146 9.46 9.23 26.30
N PRO A 147 9.51 10.54 25.97
CA PRO A 147 9.26 11.00 24.60
C PRO A 147 10.26 10.46 23.57
N SER A 148 11.47 10.05 24.01
CA SER A 148 12.46 9.40 23.14
C SER A 148 11.97 8.07 22.57
N VAL A 149 11.08 7.35 23.27
CA VAL A 149 10.51 6.08 22.81
C VAL A 149 9.45 6.31 21.73
N LEU A 150 8.73 7.43 21.78
CA LEU A 150 7.79 7.84 20.72
C LEU A 150 8.49 8.18 19.41
N CYS A 151 9.75 8.63 19.49
CA CYS A 151 10.59 8.86 18.31
C CYS A 151 11.33 7.61 17.84
N ASN A 152 11.00 6.42 18.37
CA ASN A 152 11.52 5.17 17.84
C ASN A 152 11.02 4.99 16.40
N HIS A 153 11.94 4.76 15.46
CA HIS A 153 11.64 4.51 14.05
C HIS A 153 10.53 3.49 13.85
N LEU A 154 10.56 2.37 14.59
CA LEU A 154 9.53 1.33 14.51
C LEU A 154 8.16 1.83 14.99
N PHE A 155 8.13 2.69 16.02
CA PHE A 155 6.87 3.25 16.50
C PHE A 155 6.28 4.22 15.47
N VAL A 156 7.12 5.10 14.90
CA VAL A 156 6.72 6.05 13.85
C VAL A 156 6.16 5.31 12.63
N GLU A 157 6.80 4.22 12.20
CA GLU A 157 6.30 3.34 11.13
C GLU A 157 4.87 2.88 11.40
N ASN A 158 4.64 2.27 12.58
CA ASN A 158 3.32 1.77 12.96
C ASN A 158 2.26 2.89 13.03
N VAL A 159 2.65 4.10 13.46
CA VAL A 159 1.74 5.25 13.50
C VAL A 159 1.38 5.72 12.10
N ILE A 160 2.35 5.80 11.19
CA ILE A 160 2.13 6.16 9.78
C ILE A 160 1.23 5.12 9.12
N ASP A 161 1.49 3.83 9.34
CA ASP A 161 0.69 2.73 8.78
C ASP A 161 -0.77 2.81 9.25
N VAL A 162 -0.99 3.01 10.55
CA VAL A 162 -2.35 3.17 11.11
C VAL A 162 -3.03 4.41 10.52
N TYR A 163 -2.34 5.54 10.46
CA TYR A 163 -2.88 6.77 9.90
C TYR A 163 -3.29 6.58 8.43
N SER A 164 -2.39 6.07 7.60
CA SER A 164 -2.65 5.78 6.18
C SER A 164 -3.80 4.80 5.99
N THR A 165 -3.87 3.75 6.80
CA THR A 165 -4.94 2.75 6.70
C THR A 165 -6.31 3.33 7.09
N VAL A 166 -6.38 4.14 8.15
CA VAL A 166 -7.63 4.81 8.56
C VAL A 166 -8.09 5.79 7.48
N VAL A 167 -7.16 6.56 6.91
CA VAL A 167 -7.46 7.50 5.84
C VAL A 167 -7.95 6.77 4.58
N ASP A 168 -7.34 5.65 4.19
CA ASP A 168 -7.78 4.83 3.05
C ASP A 168 -9.23 4.34 3.23
N GLN A 169 -9.63 3.95 4.44
CA GLN A 169 -11.01 3.55 4.73
C GLN A 169 -11.98 4.73 4.67
N LEU A 170 -11.62 5.89 5.23
CA LEU A 170 -12.44 7.10 5.12
C LEU A 170 -12.58 7.55 3.65
N SER A 171 -11.50 7.46 2.87
CA SER A 171 -11.47 7.73 1.43
C SER A 171 -12.43 6.79 0.68
N LEU A 172 -12.48 5.50 1.03
CA LEU A 172 -13.44 4.55 0.48
C LEU A 172 -14.89 4.94 0.83
N LEU A 173 -15.19 5.23 2.11
CA LEU A 173 -16.53 5.63 2.55
C LEU A 173 -17.01 6.91 1.83
N SER A 174 -16.09 7.83 1.57
CA SER A 174 -16.33 9.04 0.76
C SER A 174 -16.66 8.68 -0.69
N LYS A 175 -15.87 7.80 -1.33
CA LYS A 175 -16.09 7.33 -2.72
C LYS A 175 -17.39 6.54 -2.90
N LEU A 176 -17.84 5.81 -1.87
CA LEU A 176 -19.11 5.09 -1.84
C LEU A 176 -20.32 6.00 -1.56
N ASN A 177 -20.13 7.32 -1.44
CA ASN A 177 -21.16 8.29 -1.10
C ASN A 177 -21.88 8.03 0.24
N ILE A 178 -21.25 7.28 1.16
CA ILE A 178 -21.76 7.08 2.52
C ILE A 178 -21.66 8.41 3.30
N ILE A 179 -20.56 9.14 3.10
CA ILE A 179 -20.33 10.44 3.70
C ILE A 179 -20.98 11.54 2.86
N LYS A 180 -22.16 12.03 3.30
CA LYS A 180 -22.91 13.07 2.57
C LYS A 180 -22.34 14.48 2.74
N ASN A 181 -21.72 14.77 3.89
CA ASN A 181 -21.20 16.10 4.20
C ASN A 181 -20.04 16.49 3.26
N ARG A 182 -20.19 17.60 2.52
CA ARG A 182 -19.18 18.10 1.56
C ARG A 182 -17.88 18.52 2.25
N SER A 183 -17.96 19.25 3.35
CA SER A 183 -16.77 19.71 4.09
C SER A 183 -15.96 18.53 4.61
N LEU A 184 -16.63 17.49 5.11
CA LEU A 184 -15.95 16.28 5.57
C LEU A 184 -15.28 15.53 4.41
N ARG A 185 -15.93 15.42 3.24
CA ARG A 185 -15.33 14.81 2.04
C ARG A 185 -14.09 15.57 1.57
N GLU A 186 -14.13 16.90 1.57
CA GLU A 186 -12.97 17.73 1.22
C GLU A 186 -11.82 17.54 2.23
N ARG A 187 -12.12 17.44 3.53
CA ARG A 187 -11.12 17.14 4.57
C ARG A 187 -10.51 15.75 4.38
N ILE A 188 -11.32 14.74 4.11
CA ILE A 188 -10.84 13.37 3.86
C ILE A 188 -9.92 13.36 2.63
N SER A 189 -10.32 14.04 1.55
CA SER A 189 -9.48 14.15 0.35
C SER A 189 -8.12 14.80 0.63
N ARG A 190 -8.04 15.80 1.50
CA ARG A 190 -6.75 16.40 1.90
C ARG A 190 -5.91 15.44 2.74
N ASN A 191 -6.54 14.71 3.66
CA ASN A 191 -5.83 13.73 4.48
C ASN A 191 -5.33 12.54 3.64
N ASP A 192 -6.07 12.14 2.59
CA ASP A 192 -5.67 11.12 1.61
C ASP A 192 -4.36 11.50 0.90
N THR A 193 -4.27 12.75 0.42
CA THR A 193 -3.02 13.30 -0.15
C THR A 193 -1.90 13.32 0.90
N LEU A 194 -2.16 13.85 2.10
CA LEU A 194 -1.16 13.94 3.17
C LEU A 194 -0.66 12.55 3.60
N ALA A 195 -1.53 11.56 3.73
CA ALA A 195 -1.16 10.19 4.08
C ALA A 195 -0.24 9.58 3.01
N THR A 196 -0.59 9.78 1.74
CA THR A 196 0.23 9.31 0.62
C THR A 196 1.61 9.98 0.61
N GLU A 197 1.69 11.28 0.92
CA GLU A 197 2.96 12.00 1.00
C GLU A 197 3.82 11.58 2.18
N VAL A 198 3.24 11.45 3.38
CA VAL A 198 3.95 10.99 4.57
C VAL A 198 4.50 9.59 4.35
N ASP A 199 3.69 8.69 3.79
CA ASP A 199 4.12 7.34 3.42
C ASP A 199 5.26 7.36 2.39
N ALA A 200 5.16 8.20 1.34
CA ALA A 200 6.19 8.32 0.32
C ALA A 200 7.52 8.88 0.87
N ILE A 201 7.47 9.89 1.75
CA ILE A 201 8.66 10.47 2.41
C ILE A 201 9.33 9.41 3.30
N TYR A 202 8.54 8.72 4.13
CA TYR A 202 9.04 7.70 5.03
C TYR A 202 9.66 6.53 4.25
N SER A 203 8.97 6.06 3.22
CA SER A 203 9.45 5.04 2.30
C SER A 203 10.74 5.43 1.57
N LEU A 204 10.86 6.69 1.13
CA LEU A 204 12.07 7.21 0.51
C LEU A 204 13.24 7.23 1.51
N GLN A 205 12.99 7.67 2.74
CA GLN A 205 14.00 7.65 3.80
C GLN A 205 14.50 6.22 4.05
N LYS A 206 13.59 5.25 4.19
CA LYS A 206 13.93 3.82 4.37
C LYS A 206 14.73 3.26 3.19
N ALA A 207 14.37 3.62 1.95
CA ALA A 207 15.08 3.22 0.75
C ALA A 207 16.50 3.81 0.69
N CYS A 208 16.66 5.09 1.03
CA CYS A 208 17.97 5.76 1.08
C CYS A 208 18.90 5.15 2.14
N LEU A 209 18.39 4.87 3.34
CA LEU A 209 19.16 4.23 4.41
C LEU A 209 19.58 2.82 4.02
N THR A 210 18.67 2.04 3.43
CA THR A 210 18.95 0.68 2.95
C THR A 210 20.00 0.69 1.82
N TYR A 211 19.89 1.64 0.90
CA TYR A 211 20.88 1.85 -0.15
C TYR A 211 22.27 2.15 0.43
N GLN A 212 22.35 3.06 1.41
CA GLN A 212 23.61 3.42 2.06
C GLN A 212 24.25 2.23 2.78
N LYS A 213 23.48 1.44 3.52
CA LYS A 213 23.95 0.23 4.22
C LYS A 213 24.48 -0.82 3.24
N ASN A 214 23.78 -1.05 2.14
CA ASN A 214 24.12 -2.10 1.19
C ASN A 214 25.27 -1.73 0.24
N LYS A 215 25.62 -0.45 0.13
CA LYS A 215 26.79 0.01 -0.65
C LYS A 215 28.08 -0.69 -0.22
N SER A 216 28.18 -1.08 1.05
CA SER A 216 29.33 -1.80 1.61
C SER A 216 29.38 -3.29 1.25
N GLN A 217 28.24 -3.92 0.93
CA GLN A 217 28.14 -5.38 0.74
C GLN A 217 28.43 -5.86 -0.70
N LYS A 218 28.70 -4.95 -1.66
CA LYS A 218 29.04 -5.23 -3.08
C LYS A 218 28.12 -6.22 -3.83
N ASN A 219 26.90 -6.49 -3.34
CA ASN A 219 25.93 -7.30 -4.07
C ASN A 219 25.26 -6.44 -5.16
N LYS A 220 25.66 -6.65 -6.42
CA LYS A 220 25.16 -5.90 -7.59
C LYS A 220 23.64 -5.95 -7.72
N LYS A 221 22.99 -7.04 -7.31
CA LYS A 221 21.55 -7.24 -7.49
C LYS A 221 20.73 -6.39 -6.52
N THR A 222 21.10 -6.42 -5.23
CA THR A 222 20.45 -5.61 -4.19
C THR A 222 20.68 -4.12 -4.43
N ASP A 223 21.82 -3.74 -5.02
CA ASP A 223 22.11 -2.37 -5.43
C ASP A 223 21.12 -1.85 -6.48
N ILE A 224 20.82 -2.65 -7.51
CA ILE A 224 19.83 -2.29 -8.54
C ILE A 224 18.43 -2.15 -7.91
N MET A 225 18.01 -3.07 -7.04
CA MET A 225 16.70 -2.99 -6.39
C MET A 225 16.55 -1.73 -5.55
N ASN A 226 17.57 -1.42 -4.74
CA ASN A 226 17.57 -0.23 -3.89
C ASN A 226 17.54 1.06 -4.73
N LYS A 227 18.24 1.10 -5.87
CA LYS A 227 18.18 2.25 -6.80
C LYS A 227 16.80 2.43 -7.40
N ILE A 228 16.15 1.34 -7.81
CA ILE A 228 14.76 1.36 -8.31
C ILE A 228 13.84 1.95 -7.24
N ASP A 229 14.00 1.56 -5.97
CA ASP A 229 13.17 2.05 -4.88
C ASP A 229 13.32 3.54 -4.61
N VAL A 230 14.57 4.02 -4.57
CA VAL A 230 14.84 5.45 -4.37
C VAL A 230 14.21 6.27 -5.48
N VAL A 231 14.38 5.87 -6.75
CA VAL A 231 13.79 6.58 -7.89
C VAL A 231 12.27 6.49 -7.87
N ARG A 232 11.70 5.31 -7.55
CA ARG A 232 10.25 5.11 -7.45
C ARG A 232 9.62 6.06 -6.44
N PHE A 233 10.14 6.10 -5.22
CA PHE A 233 9.59 6.93 -4.15
C PHE A 233 9.85 8.42 -4.39
N ALA A 234 11.00 8.80 -4.96
CA ALA A 234 11.24 10.17 -5.38
C ALA A 234 10.22 10.63 -6.44
N MET A 235 9.91 9.79 -7.43
CA MET A 235 8.89 10.11 -8.45
C MET A 235 7.48 10.18 -7.87
N GLU A 236 7.16 9.31 -6.90
CA GLU A 236 5.88 9.37 -6.18
C GLU A 236 5.74 10.67 -5.38
N LEU A 237 6.79 11.08 -4.67
CA LEU A 237 6.83 12.35 -3.96
C LEU A 237 6.63 13.53 -4.91
N ILE A 238 7.42 13.59 -5.99
CA ILE A 238 7.32 14.64 -7.01
C ILE A 238 5.91 14.69 -7.63
N SER A 239 5.25 13.54 -7.80
CA SER A 239 3.91 13.49 -8.36
C SER A 239 2.84 14.10 -7.45
N ASN A 240 3.03 14.06 -6.13
CA ASN A 240 2.07 14.59 -5.15
C ASN A 240 2.35 16.06 -4.78
N THR A 241 3.60 16.51 -4.91
CA THR A 241 4.05 17.87 -4.61
C THR A 241 3.12 19.00 -5.12
N PRO A 242 2.59 18.97 -6.37
CA PRO A 242 1.74 20.06 -6.87
C PRO A 242 0.50 20.34 -6.02
N ASP A 243 -0.09 19.31 -5.44
CA ASP A 243 -1.31 19.45 -4.63
C ASP A 243 -1.02 20.20 -3.33
N LEU A 244 0.23 20.12 -2.84
CA LEU A 244 0.67 20.78 -1.61
C LEU A 244 1.00 22.26 -1.81
N PHE A 245 1.60 22.61 -2.96
CA PHE A 245 2.08 23.97 -3.23
C PHE A 245 1.02 24.93 -3.81
N LEU A 246 -0.24 24.47 -4.00
CA LEU A 246 -1.39 25.30 -4.42
C LEU A 246 -1.08 26.28 -5.57
N ILE A 247 -0.32 25.83 -6.57
CA ILE A 247 0.14 26.68 -7.68
C ILE A 247 -1.08 27.13 -8.51
N ARG A 248 -1.40 28.43 -8.46
CA ARG A 248 -2.67 29.00 -8.95
C ARG A 248 -2.72 29.44 -10.41
N SER A 249 -1.66 29.22 -11.20
CA SER A 249 -1.63 29.72 -12.58
C SER A 249 -2.22 28.69 -13.55
N PRO A 250 -3.25 29.02 -14.36
CA PRO A 250 -4.01 28.03 -15.16
C PRO A 250 -3.21 27.38 -16.29
N ARG A 251 -2.22 28.07 -16.87
CA ARG A 251 -1.32 27.47 -17.89
C ARG A 251 -0.30 26.54 -17.24
N VAL A 252 0.23 26.97 -16.10
CA VAL A 252 1.23 26.22 -15.33
C VAL A 252 0.58 24.97 -14.71
N GLU A 253 -0.67 25.08 -14.24
CA GLU A 253 -1.45 23.98 -13.67
C GLU A 253 -1.60 22.81 -14.64
N LYS A 254 -1.91 23.06 -15.91
CA LYS A 254 -2.00 22.00 -16.93
C LYS A 254 -0.67 21.27 -17.12
N MET A 255 0.43 22.03 -17.23
CA MET A 255 1.77 21.46 -17.42
C MET A 255 2.24 20.67 -16.19
N ILE A 256 2.04 21.23 -15.00
CA ILE A 256 2.37 20.57 -13.74
C ILE A 256 1.51 19.31 -13.54
N SER A 257 0.22 19.38 -13.87
CA SER A 257 -0.69 18.23 -13.79
C SER A 257 -0.28 17.11 -14.75
N LEU A 258 0.17 17.42 -15.96
CA LEU A 258 0.72 16.44 -16.88
C LEU A 258 2.02 15.84 -16.33
N PHE A 259 2.94 16.69 -15.88
CA PHE A 259 4.23 16.26 -15.31
C PHE A 259 4.04 15.34 -14.10
N SER A 260 3.16 15.69 -13.16
CA SER A 260 2.78 14.85 -12.03
C SER A 260 2.26 13.47 -12.49
N THR A 261 1.45 13.43 -13.54
CA THR A 261 0.92 12.17 -14.10
C THR A 261 2.03 11.31 -14.69
N VAL A 262 2.98 11.93 -15.39
CA VAL A 262 4.15 11.25 -15.93
C VAL A 262 4.99 10.67 -14.79
N CYS A 263 5.30 11.46 -13.76
CA CYS A 263 6.02 10.98 -12.56
C CYS A 263 5.29 9.83 -11.86
N SER A 264 3.97 9.94 -11.68
CA SER A 264 3.14 8.88 -11.10
C SER A 264 3.19 7.59 -11.94
N THR A 265 3.19 7.73 -13.26
CA THR A 265 3.29 6.60 -14.19
C THR A 265 4.67 5.95 -14.14
N VAL A 266 5.75 6.74 -14.10
CA VAL A 266 7.12 6.23 -13.94
C VAL A 266 7.25 5.46 -12.62
N SER A 267 6.71 6.00 -11.52
CA SER A 267 6.66 5.28 -10.23
C SER A 267 5.89 3.96 -10.35
N ALA A 268 4.73 3.95 -11.00
CA ALA A 268 3.94 2.74 -11.20
C ALA A 268 4.69 1.67 -12.04
N VAL A 269 5.38 2.09 -13.11
CA VAL A 269 6.21 1.20 -13.94
C VAL A 269 7.36 0.62 -13.14
N LEU A 270 8.10 1.44 -12.39
CA LEU A 270 9.21 0.98 -11.54
C LEU A 270 8.73 -0.02 -10.49
N ASN A 271 7.54 0.20 -9.93
CA ASN A 271 6.93 -0.73 -8.99
C ASN A 271 6.59 -2.08 -9.63
N LEU A 272 6.06 -2.07 -10.85
CA LEU A 272 5.78 -3.29 -11.62
C LEU A 272 7.07 -4.04 -11.97
N VAL A 273 8.14 -3.32 -12.35
CA VAL A 273 9.46 -3.91 -12.62
C VAL A 273 10.03 -4.57 -11.37
N ARG A 274 9.98 -3.89 -10.21
CA ARG A 274 10.39 -4.48 -8.93
C ARG A 274 9.61 -5.76 -8.62
N LEU A 275 8.29 -5.71 -8.76
CA LEU A 275 7.42 -6.85 -8.47
C LEU A 275 7.69 -8.03 -9.43
N TRP A 276 7.97 -7.74 -10.70
CA TRP A 276 8.38 -8.73 -11.69
C TRP A 276 9.69 -9.43 -11.31
N ILE A 277 10.69 -8.67 -10.84
CA ILE A 277 11.96 -9.23 -10.37
C ILE A 277 11.73 -10.17 -9.18
N LEU A 278 10.96 -9.74 -8.18
CA LEU A 278 10.65 -10.56 -7.00
C LEU A 278 9.87 -11.83 -7.37
N ALA A 279 8.88 -11.72 -8.24
CA ALA A 279 8.11 -12.88 -8.70
C ALA A 279 8.98 -13.88 -9.47
N LYS A 280 9.90 -13.39 -10.31
CA LYS A 280 10.87 -14.26 -11.01
C LYS A 280 11.76 -15.01 -10.02
N GLU A 281 12.20 -14.37 -8.95
CA GLU A 281 13.02 -15.01 -7.91
C GLU A 281 12.26 -16.10 -7.18
N HIS A 282 11.03 -15.81 -6.78
CA HIS A 282 10.18 -16.79 -6.10
C HIS A 282 9.96 -18.04 -6.96
N GLN A 283 9.70 -17.88 -8.26
CA GLN A 283 9.54 -19.00 -9.18
C GLN A 283 10.85 -19.79 -9.39
N LEU A 284 12.00 -19.12 -9.42
CA LEU A 284 13.30 -19.80 -9.52
C LEU A 284 13.60 -20.66 -8.29
N VAL A 285 13.30 -20.14 -7.08
CA VAL A 285 13.46 -20.90 -5.83
C VAL A 285 12.53 -22.13 -5.85
N LYS A 286 11.28 -21.96 -6.28
CA LYS A 286 10.32 -23.07 -6.38
C LYS A 286 10.74 -24.18 -7.35
N LEU A 287 11.49 -23.85 -8.40
CA LEU A 287 12.01 -24.84 -9.36
C LEU A 287 13.31 -25.52 -8.89
N SER A 288 13.93 -25.03 -7.82
CA SER A 288 15.17 -25.59 -7.26
C SER A 288 14.94 -26.61 -6.15
N VAL A 289 13.70 -26.69 -5.63
CA VAL A 289 13.22 -27.66 -4.64
C VAL A 289 12.56 -28.82 -5.35
#